data_AF-A0A937J3K3-F1
#
_entry.id   AF-A0A937J3K3-F1
#
_cell.length_a   1.000
_cell.length_b   1.000
_cell.length_c   1.000
_cell.angle_alpha   90.00
_cell.angle_beta   90.00
_cell.angle_gamma   90.00
#
_symmetry.space_group_name_H-M   'P 1'
#
loop_
_entity.id
_entity.type
_entity.pdbx_description
1 polymer ?
#
loop_
_entity_poly.entity_id
_entity_poly.type
_entity_poly.pdbx_seq_one_letter_code
_entity_poly.pdbx_strand_id
1 'polypeptide(L)' 'MAGHCFRQGEPSQELYLILDGSVSVIVDDIEDPEQEMVVSYLNPGEFFGEM' A
#
# COMPACT_ATOMS: atom_id res chain seq x y z
N MET A 1 7.71 4.87 13.51
CA MET A 1 7.89 3.54 12.89
C MET A 1 6.92 3.45 11.74
N ALA A 2 7.35 3.07 10.55
CA ALA A 2 6.43 2.78 9.46
C ALA A 2 5.82 1.39 9.73
N GLY A 3 4.51 1.34 9.90
CA GLY A 3 3.78 0.08 9.97
C GLY A 3 3.32 -0.30 8.57
N HIS A 4 3.32 -1.59 8.25
CA HIS A 4 2.65 -2.09 7.06
C HIS A 4 1.17 -2.28 7.37
N CYS A 5 0.29 -1.78 6.50
CA CYS A 5 -1.16 -2.04 6.62
C CYS A 5 -1.49 -3.48 6.22
N PHE A 6 -1.06 -3.91 5.02
CA PHE A 6 -1.17 -5.28 4.50
C PHE A 6 -0.19 -5.49 3.33
N ARG A 7 -0.02 -6.72 2.84
CA ARG A 7 0.89 -7.03 1.71
C ARG A 7 0.14 -7.37 0.43
N GLN A 8 0.83 -7.18 -0.70
CA GLN A 8 0.34 -7.61 -2.00
C GLN A 8 0.01 -9.11 -1.97
N GLY A 9 -1.16 -9.48 -2.49
CA GLY A 9 -1.63 -10.87 -2.54
C GLY A 9 -2.27 -11.39 -1.25
N GLU A 10 -2.22 -10.65 -0.14
CA GLU A 10 -2.98 -10.99 1.06
C GLU A 10 -4.46 -10.63 0.87
N PRO A 11 -5.40 -11.52 1.22
CA PRO A 11 -6.81 -11.20 1.19
C PRO A 11 -7.10 -10.11 2.22
N SER A 12 -7.64 -8.98 1.76
CA SER A 12 -8.16 -7.92 2.62
C SER A 12 -9.69 -7.89 2.54
N GLN A 13 -10.34 -7.53 3.63
CA GLN A 13 -11.78 -7.19 3.67
C GLN A 13 -11.98 -5.78 4.25
N GLU A 14 -10.92 -4.98 4.31
CA GLU A 14 -10.86 -3.70 4.98
C GLU A 14 -10.57 -2.57 3.98
N LEU A 15 -11.32 -1.47 4.12
CA LEU A 15 -11.11 -0.22 3.40
C LEU A 15 -10.50 0.80 4.36
N TYR A 16 -9.39 1.42 3.95
CA TYR A 16 -8.66 2.39 4.76
C TYR A 16 -8.81 3.80 4.18
N LEU A 17 -9.07 4.78 5.04
CA LEU A 17 -9.03 6.21 4.73
C LEU A 17 -7.86 6.85 5.48
N ILE A 18 -7.03 7.62 4.77
CA ILE A 18 -5.89 8.31 5.37
C ILE A 18 -6.40 9.59 6.04
N LEU A 19 -6.30 9.65 7.36
CA LEU A 19 -6.72 10.81 8.15
C LEU A 19 -5.58 11.82 8.36
N ASP A 20 -4.35 11.33 8.49
CA ASP A 20 -3.14 12.13 8.67
C ASP A 20 -1.90 11.32 8.25
N GLY A 21 -0.80 11.99 7.92
CA GLY A 21 0.43 11.36 7.43
C GLY A 21 0.38 10.95 5.95
N SER A 22 1.25 10.01 5.56
CA SER A 22 1.32 9.51 4.18
C SER A 22 1.54 8.00 4.14
N VAL A 23 1.10 7.38 3.03
CA VAL A 23 1.25 5.95 2.77
C VAL A 23 1.99 5.77 1.43
N SER A 24 3.02 4.93 1.41
CA SER A 24 3.68 4.51 0.18
C SER A 24 3.11 3.18 -0.30
N VAL A 25 2.74 3.10 -1.57
CA VAL A 25 2.32 1.85 -2.21
C VAL A 25 3.53 1.22 -2.87
N ILE A 26 3.85 0.00 -2.44
CA ILE A 26 4.98 -0.77 -2.92
C ILE A 26 4.44 -2.04 -3.58
N VAL A 27 5.01 -2.42 -4.72
CA VAL A 27 4.70 -3.66 -5.43
C VAL A 27 5.99 -4.40 -5.76
N ASP A 28 5.89 -5.72 -5.82
CA ASP A 28 6.99 -6.57 -6.27
C ASP A 28 7.15 -6.44 -7.80
N ASP A 29 8.38 -6.43 -8.30
CA ASP A 29 8.64 -6.52 -9.73
C ASP A 29 8.21 -7.91 -10.26
N ILE A 30 7.59 -7.92 -11.44
CA ILE A 30 7.09 -9.13 -12.08
C ILE A 30 8.24 -10.02 -12.57
N GLU A 31 9.34 -9.41 -13.01
CA GLU A 31 10.53 -10.11 -13.49
C GLU A 31 11.49 -10.48 -12.36
N ASP A 32 11.51 -9.69 -11.28
CA ASP A 32 12.33 -9.95 -10.08
C ASP A 32 11.55 -9.66 -8.78
N PRO A 33 10.88 -10.66 -8.19
CA PRO A 33 10.07 -10.48 -6.98
C PRO A 33 10.86 -10.05 -5.74
N GLU A 34 12.20 -10.14 -5.74
CA GLU A 34 13.03 -9.62 -4.64
C GLU A 34 13.22 -8.10 -4.75
N GLN A 35 12.85 -7.50 -5.89
CA GLN A 35 12.90 -6.08 -6.13
C GLN A 35 11.53 -5.42 -5.88
N GLU A 36 11.47 -4.59 -4.84
CA GLU A 36 10.30 -3.79 -4.51
C GLU A 36 10.35 -2.40 -5.19
N MET A 37 9.23 -1.94 -5.74
CA MET A 37 9.10 -0.62 -6.36
C MET A 37 7.97 0.20 -5.74
N VAL A 38 8.26 1.47 -5.40
CA VAL A 38 7.23 2.44 -5.02
C VAL A 38 6.50 2.93 -6.27
N VAL A 39 5.19 2.71 -6.32
CA VAL A 39 4.34 3.10 -7.46
C VAL A 39 3.45 4.30 -7.17
N SER A 40 3.20 4.61 -5.89
CA SER A 40 2.40 5.76 -5.50
C SER A 40 2.69 6.20 -4.06
N TYR A 41 2.35 7.46 -3.78
CA TYR A 41 2.27 8.02 -2.43
C TYR A 41 0.87 8.59 -2.23
N LEU A 42 0.17 8.10 -1.21
CA LEU A 42 -1.16 8.53 -0.83
C LEU A 42 -1.09 9.46 0.39
N ASN A 43 -1.99 10.43 0.43
CA ASN A 43 -2.03 11.54 1.38
C ASN A 43 -3.41 11.61 2.06
N PRO A 44 -3.58 12.49 3.07
CA PRO A 44 -4.85 12.59 3.79
C PRO A 44 -6.03 12.90 2.87
N GLY A 45 -7.13 12.18 3.06
CA GLY A 45 -8.34 12.24 2.24
C GLY A 45 -8.40 11.19 1.13
N GLU A 46 -7.28 10.53 0.81
CA GLU A 46 -7.25 9.39 -0.12
C GLU A 46 -7.52 8.08 0.63
N PHE A 47 -8.07 7.08 -0.07
CA PHE A 47 -8.41 5.77 0.50
C PHE A 47 -7.82 4.64 -0.35
N PHE A 48 -7.69 3.45 0.23
CA PHE A 48 -7.17 2.25 -0.42
C PHE A 48 -7.75 0.97 0.22
N GLY A 49 -7.53 -0.19 -0.41
CA GLY A 49 -8.09 -1.49 0.05
C GLY A 49 -9.49 -1.78 -0.47
N GLU A 50 -9.86 -1.22 -1.62
CA GLU A 50 -11.18 -1.37 -2.24
C GLU A 50 -11.40 -2.71 -2.98
N MET A 51 -10.35 -3.53 -3.12
CA MET A 51 -10.32 -4.77 -3.93
C MET A 51 -10.25 -6.04 -3.10
#